data_AF-A0AB39TBS6-F1
#
_entry.id   AF-A0AB39TBS6-F1
#
_cell.length_a   1.000
_cell.length_b   1.000
_cell.length_c   1.000
_cell.angle_alpha   90.00
_cell.angle_beta   90.00
_cell.angle_gamma   90.00
#
_symmetry.space_group_name_H-M   'P 1'
#
loop_
_entity.id
_entity.type
_entity.pdbx_description
1 polymer ?
#
loop_
_entity_poly.entity_id
_entity_poly.type
_entity_poly.pdbx_seq_one_letter_code
_entity_poly.pdbx_strand_id
1 'polypeptide(L)'
;MTTLRLRWERREPPLSAAAVLALGPAVPALAAATRDRLRAGHRLSAATDGTALLVLGPADDLPWADGAHYLGLDGRLLVPTTARPLPAADLWRSALGAADGQLCALVPGHGLVADVPPPLTDPEALAALLGGAA
;
A
#
# COMPACT_ATOMS: atom_id res chain seq x y z
N MET A 1 3.60 8.32 30.62
CA MET A 1 3.24 7.82 29.27
C MET A 1 2.87 9.02 28.42
N THR A 2 3.68 9.37 27.43
CA THR A 2 3.38 10.46 26.50
C THR A 2 2.57 9.89 25.34
N THR A 3 1.34 10.34 25.15
CA THR A 3 0.51 9.96 24.01
C THR A 3 0.82 10.88 22.83
N LEU A 4 1.30 10.30 21.73
CA LEU A 4 1.48 11.02 20.46
C LEU A 4 0.23 10.82 19.60
N ARG A 5 -0.32 11.92 19.05
CA ARG A 5 -1.43 11.86 18.10
C ARG A 5 -0.92 11.91 16.67
N LEU A 6 -1.42 10.99 15.85
CA LEU A 6 -1.23 11.03 14.40
C LEU A 6 -1.91 12.27 13.83
N ARG A 7 -1.13 13.06 13.10
CA ARG A 7 -1.60 14.18 12.31
C ARG A 7 -1.07 14.05 10.91
N TRP A 8 -1.88 14.47 9.95
CA TRP A 8 -1.49 14.52 8.55
C TRP A 8 -1.23 15.96 8.17
N GLU A 9 -0.10 16.17 7.50
CA GLU A 9 0.20 17.45 6.88
C GLU A 9 0.27 17.27 5.38
N ARG A 10 -0.24 18.26 4.64
CA ARG A 10 -0.09 18.28 3.18
C ARG A 10 1.39 18.31 2.84
N ARG A 11 1.78 17.50 1.87
CA ARG A 11 3.12 17.43 1.32
C ARG A 11 3.14 18.12 -0.05
N GLU A 12 4.14 18.96 -0.26
CA GLU A 12 4.50 19.55 -1.55
C GLU A 12 6.03 19.64 -1.62
N PRO A 13 6.70 19.04 -2.63
CA PRO A 13 6.14 18.28 -3.75
C PRO A 13 5.59 16.90 -3.34
N PRO A 14 4.63 16.32 -4.08
CA PRO A 14 4.17 14.95 -3.82
C PRO A 14 5.29 13.93 -4.03
N LEU A 15 5.21 12.81 -3.31
CA LEU A 15 6.09 11.67 -3.53
C LEU A 15 5.77 10.98 -4.85
N SER A 16 6.78 10.35 -5.46
CA SER A 16 6.55 9.38 -6.54
C SER A 16 5.79 8.17 -5.98
N ALA A 17 4.78 7.72 -6.73
CA ALA A 17 4.00 6.55 -6.36
C ALA A 17 4.84 5.27 -6.49
N ALA A 18 4.84 4.45 -5.46
CA ALA A 18 5.47 3.13 -5.42
C ALA A 18 4.46 2.02 -5.07
N ALA A 19 3.25 2.42 -4.63
CA ALA A 19 2.18 1.49 -4.33
C ALA A 19 0.80 2.13 -4.50
N VAL A 20 -0.23 1.27 -4.61
CA VAL A 20 -1.64 1.65 -4.57
C VAL A 20 -2.34 0.77 -3.54
N LEU A 21 -3.06 1.39 -2.61
CA LEU A 21 -3.80 0.72 -1.53
C LEU A 21 -5.30 0.96 -1.71
N ALA A 22 -6.08 -0.10 -1.78
CA ALA A 22 -7.53 -0.04 -1.67
C ALA A 22 -7.99 -0.60 -0.32
N LEU A 23 -8.98 0.06 0.29
CA LEU A 23 -9.63 -0.38 1.52
C LEU A 23 -11.09 -0.73 1.24
N GLY A 24 -11.59 -1.78 1.89
CA GLY A 24 -13.01 -2.16 1.88
C GLY A 24 -13.63 -2.18 0.47
N PRO A 25 -14.61 -1.32 0.16
CA PRO A 25 -15.37 -1.39 -1.10
C PRO A 25 -14.53 -1.05 -2.35
N ALA A 26 -13.36 -0.43 -2.20
CA ALA A 26 -12.46 -0.15 -3.32
C ALA A 26 -11.62 -1.38 -3.74
N VAL A 27 -11.52 -2.41 -2.89
CA VAL A 27 -10.68 -3.59 -3.14
C VAL A 27 -11.03 -4.30 -4.46
N PRO A 28 -12.31 -4.57 -4.79
CA PRO A 28 -12.65 -5.24 -6.05
C PRO A 28 -12.22 -4.46 -7.30
N ALA A 29 -12.32 -3.13 -7.26
CA ALA A 29 -11.92 -2.26 -8.38
C ALA A 29 -10.39 -2.29 -8.58
N LEU A 30 -9.62 -2.17 -7.50
CA LEU A 30 -8.17 -2.28 -7.56
C LEU A 30 -7.72 -3.67 -8.01
N ALA A 31 -8.37 -4.72 -7.52
CA ALA A 31 -8.08 -6.09 -7.94
C ALA A 31 -8.31 -6.29 -9.45
N ALA A 32 -9.40 -5.73 -10.00
CA ALA A 32 -9.67 -5.80 -11.43
C ALA A 32 -8.60 -5.08 -12.26
N ALA A 33 -8.28 -3.84 -11.90
CA ALA A 33 -7.25 -3.05 -12.58
C ALA A 33 -5.86 -3.72 -12.48
N THR A 34 -5.55 -4.35 -11.35
CA THR A 34 -4.29 -5.10 -11.16
C THR A 34 -4.24 -6.30 -12.09
N ARG A 35 -5.33 -7.06 -12.25
CA ARG A 35 -5.40 -8.18 -13.20
C ARG A 35 -5.12 -7.73 -14.63
N ASP A 36 -5.66 -6.58 -15.02
CA ASP A 36 -5.46 -6.05 -16.37
C ASP A 36 -4.00 -5.62 -16.60
N ARG A 37 -3.34 -5.04 -15.58
CA ARG A 37 -1.89 -4.74 -15.64
C ARG A 37 -1.04 -6.02 -15.72
N LEU A 38 -1.36 -7.04 -14.95
CA LEU A 38 -0.64 -8.33 -15.00
C LEU A 38 -0.80 -8.99 -16.39
N ARG A 39 -1.99 -8.95 -16.98
CA ARG A 39 -2.25 -9.45 -18.35
C ARG A 39 -1.47 -8.68 -19.42
N ALA A 40 -1.25 -7.39 -19.20
CA ALA A 40 -0.40 -6.56 -20.06
C ALA A 40 1.11 -6.82 -19.86
N GLY A 41 1.50 -7.72 -18.95
CA GLY A 41 2.88 -8.14 -18.73
C GLY A 41 3.65 -7.29 -17.71
N HIS A 42 2.97 -6.41 -16.97
CA HIS A 42 3.60 -5.64 -15.90
C HIS A 42 3.94 -6.54 -14.72
N ARG A 43 5.09 -6.26 -14.08
CA ARG A 43 5.54 -6.97 -12.88
C ARG A 43 5.12 -6.20 -11.64
N LEU A 44 4.07 -6.68 -10.97
CA LEU A 44 3.52 -6.10 -9.75
C LEU A 44 3.64 -7.10 -8.60
N SER A 45 3.77 -6.62 -7.37
CA SER A 45 3.59 -7.46 -6.18
C SER A 45 2.32 -7.03 -5.44
N ALA A 46 1.72 -7.92 -4.65
CA ALA A 46 0.55 -7.57 -3.86
C ALA A 46 0.57 -8.17 -2.45
N ALA A 47 0.03 -7.43 -1.50
CA ALA A 47 -0.21 -7.85 -0.13
C ALA A 47 -1.66 -7.55 0.27
N THR A 48 -2.19 -8.31 1.22
CA THR A 48 -3.53 -8.14 1.77
C THR A 48 -3.53 -8.46 3.26
N ASP A 49 -4.43 -7.84 4.01
CA ASP A 49 -4.75 -8.20 5.39
C ASP A 49 -6.19 -8.72 5.54
N GLY A 50 -6.84 -9.04 4.42
CA GLY A 50 -8.25 -9.44 4.32
C GLY A 50 -9.23 -8.27 4.19
N THR A 51 -8.85 -7.07 4.59
CA THR A 51 -9.69 -5.85 4.50
C THR A 51 -9.16 -4.81 3.51
N ALA A 52 -7.90 -4.95 3.13
CA ALA A 52 -7.19 -4.07 2.23
C ALA A 52 -6.42 -4.86 1.16
N LEU A 53 -6.22 -4.24 0.00
CA LEU A 53 -5.33 -4.72 -1.05
C LEU A 53 -4.27 -3.66 -1.32
N LEU A 54 -3.00 -4.01 -1.10
CA LEU A 54 -1.83 -3.20 -1.43
C LEU A 54 -1.15 -3.78 -2.65
N VAL A 55 -0.95 -2.96 -3.67
CA VAL A 55 -0.25 -3.33 -4.92
C VAL A 55 1.00 -2.49 -5.04
N LEU A 56 2.13 -3.12 -5.29
CA LEU A 56 3.46 -2.52 -5.39
C LEU A 56 3.95 -2.62 -6.84
N GLY A 57 4.64 -1.59 -7.30
CA GLY A 57 5.26 -1.58 -8.62
C GLY A 57 5.84 -0.22 -9.00
N PRO A 58 6.53 -0.14 -10.16
CA PRO A 58 6.93 1.13 -10.75
C PRO A 58 5.73 2.04 -10.98
N ALA A 59 5.90 3.35 -10.82
CA ALA A 59 4.82 4.34 -10.89
C ALA A 59 3.95 4.20 -12.16
N ASP A 60 4.59 3.98 -13.32
CA ASP A 60 3.91 3.88 -14.62
C ASP A 60 3.12 2.57 -14.80
N ASP A 61 3.48 1.55 -14.03
CA ASP A 61 2.87 0.21 -14.06
C ASP A 61 1.70 0.08 -13.07
N LEU A 62 1.59 1.00 -12.11
CA LEU A 62 0.60 0.91 -11.05
C LEU A 62 -0.84 0.97 -11.62
N PRO A 63 -1.74 0.08 -11.15
CA PRO A 63 -3.13 0.09 -11.58
C PRO A 63 -3.84 1.35 -11.09
N TRP A 64 -4.73 1.88 -11.92
CA TRP A 64 -5.62 2.96 -11.52
C TRP A 64 -6.94 2.38 -11.01
N ALA A 65 -7.41 2.85 -9.85
CA ALA A 65 -8.71 2.48 -9.31
C ALA A 65 -9.32 3.61 -8.48
N ASP A 66 -10.62 3.81 -8.65
CA ASP A 66 -11.39 4.77 -7.86
C ASP A 66 -11.36 4.42 -6.37
N GLY A 67 -11.22 5.45 -5.54
CA GLY A 67 -11.17 5.30 -4.08
C GLY A 67 -9.89 4.68 -3.53
N ALA A 68 -8.90 4.37 -4.38
CA ALA A 68 -7.60 3.88 -3.93
C ALA A 68 -6.65 5.02 -3.51
N HIS A 69 -5.76 4.73 -2.56
CA HIS A 69 -4.71 5.61 -2.10
C HIS A 69 -3.41 5.31 -2.82
N TYR A 70 -2.86 6.28 -3.54
CA TYR A 70 -1.52 6.20 -4.11
C TYR A 70 -0.50 6.54 -3.04
N LEU A 71 0.46 5.64 -2.84
CA LEU A 71 1.45 5.73 -1.77
C LEU A 71 2.85 5.90 -2.32
N GLY A 72 3.64 6.74 -1.67
CA GLY A 72 5.07 6.88 -1.89
C GLY A 72 5.85 6.52 -0.63
N LEU A 73 7.15 6.23 -0.79
CA LEU A 73 8.04 5.95 0.33
C LEU A 73 8.49 7.25 1.01
N ASP A 74 8.19 7.36 2.30
CA ASP A 74 8.72 8.37 3.22
C ASP A 74 9.66 7.66 4.20
N GLY A 75 10.95 7.64 3.88
CA GLY A 75 11.90 6.73 4.54
C GLY A 75 11.53 5.28 4.25
N ARG A 76 11.14 4.53 5.29
CA ARG A 76 10.72 3.12 5.20
C ARG A 76 9.21 2.90 5.34
N LEU A 77 8.41 3.96 5.34
CA LEU A 77 6.95 3.88 5.46
C LEU A 77 6.29 4.30 4.14
N LEU A 78 5.38 3.48 3.63
CA LEU A 78 4.49 3.90 2.54
C LEU A 78 3.38 4.78 3.10
N VAL A 79 3.24 5.98 2.55
CA VAL A 79 2.26 7.00 2.97
C VAL A 79 1.60 7.63 1.74
N PRO A 80 0.41 8.26 1.84
CA PRO A 80 -0.20 8.94 0.71
C PRO A 80 0.78 9.93 0.05
N THR A 81 0.88 9.91 -1.27
CA THR A 81 1.89 10.71 -2.00
C THR A 81 1.83 12.21 -1.69
N THR A 82 0.65 12.72 -1.36
CA THR A 82 0.39 14.15 -1.08
C THR A 82 0.31 14.48 0.41
N ALA A 83 0.60 13.54 1.31
CA ALA A 83 0.54 13.78 2.74
C ALA A 83 1.73 13.15 3.49
N ARG A 84 2.10 13.73 4.62
CA ARG A 84 3.11 13.15 5.52
C ARG A 84 2.55 12.98 6.93
N PRO A 85 2.83 11.86 7.61
CA PRO A 85 2.42 11.66 8.99
C PRO A 85 3.39 12.36 9.93
N LEU A 86 2.86 13.21 10.82
CA LEU A 86 3.61 13.88 11.88
C LEU A 86 3.52 13.07 13.19
N PRO A 87 4.55 13.05 14.04
CA PRO A 87 5.77 13.87 13.95
C PRO A 87 6.83 13.37 12.97
N ALA A 88 6.97 12.05 12.75
CA ALA A 88 7.89 11.49 11.76
C ALA A 88 7.43 10.10 11.31
N ALA A 89 7.67 9.76 10.03
CA ALA A 89 7.28 8.48 9.45
C ALA A 89 7.88 7.27 10.19
N ASP A 90 9.18 7.33 10.54
CA ASP A 90 9.85 6.22 11.25
C ASP A 90 9.26 5.94 12.63
N LEU A 91 8.75 6.97 13.32
CA LEU A 91 8.07 6.79 14.60
C LEU A 91 6.76 6.01 14.44
N TRP A 92 6.01 6.29 13.37
CA TRP A 92 4.78 5.56 13.08
C TRP A 92 5.04 4.14 12.60
N ARG A 93 6.08 3.92 11.80
CA ARG A 93 6.53 2.57 11.42
C ARG A 93 6.87 1.74 12.66
N SER A 94 7.60 2.32 13.62
CA SER A 94 7.91 1.68 14.90
C SER A 94 6.66 1.43 15.74
N ALA A 95 5.73 2.39 15.79
CA ALA A 95 4.47 2.24 16.53
C ALA A 95 3.55 1.15 15.94
N LEU A 96 3.62 0.90 14.63
CA LEU A 96 2.94 -0.21 13.96
C LEU A 96 3.64 -1.57 14.17
N GLY A 97 4.83 -1.59 14.80
CA GLY A 97 5.55 -2.82 15.09
C GLY A 97 6.26 -3.46 13.89
N ALA A 98 6.46 -2.73 12.80
CA ALA A 98 7.10 -3.28 11.60
C ALA A 98 8.59 -3.57 11.86
N ALA A 99 8.99 -4.83 11.67
CA ALA A 99 10.37 -5.25 11.77
C ALA A 99 11.22 -4.75 10.58
N ASP A 100 12.54 -4.83 10.69
CA ASP A 100 13.43 -4.56 9.56
C ASP A 100 13.15 -5.54 8.40
N GLY A 101 13.11 -5.03 7.17
CA GLY A 101 12.78 -5.81 5.98
C GLY A 101 11.28 -5.98 5.71
N GLN A 102 10.39 -5.64 6.65
CA GLN A 102 8.95 -5.69 6.41
C GLN A 102 8.43 -4.48 5.63
N LEU A 103 7.40 -4.73 4.82
CA LEU A 103 6.58 -3.70 4.22
C LEU A 103 5.72 -3.05 5.31
N CYS A 104 5.62 -1.72 5.29
CA CYS A 104 4.75 -0.99 6.20
C CYS A 104 4.08 0.15 5.44
N ALA A 105 2.76 0.20 5.49
CA ALA A 105 1.94 1.26 4.91
C ALA A 105 1.05 1.89 5.97
N LEU A 106 0.87 3.21 5.88
CA LEU A 106 -0.01 3.97 6.75
C LEU A 106 -0.81 4.96 5.92
N VAL A 107 -2.13 4.90 6.05
CA VAL A 107 -3.09 5.86 5.50
C VAL A 107 -4.03 6.31 6.62
N PRO A 108 -4.84 7.37 6.43
CA PRO A 108 -5.83 7.75 7.41
C PRO A 108 -6.75 6.57 7.80
N GLY A 109 -6.71 6.19 9.08
CA GLY A 109 -7.57 5.14 9.64
C GLY A 109 -7.11 3.71 9.41
N HIS A 110 -5.99 3.46 8.72
CA HIS A 110 -5.54 2.10 8.43
C HIS A 110 -4.01 2.00 8.34
N GLY A 111 -3.45 0.97 8.97
CA GLY A 111 -2.02 0.64 8.91
C GLY A 111 -1.87 -0.83 8.55
N LEU A 112 -0.96 -1.13 7.63
CA LEU A 112 -0.70 -2.48 7.14
C LEU A 112 0.78 -2.80 7.32
N VAL A 113 1.08 -3.94 7.93
CA VAL A 113 2.43 -4.50 8.05
C VAL A 113 2.39 -5.90 7.46
N ALA A 114 3.31 -6.18 6.55
CA ALA A 114 3.41 -7.48 5.90
C ALA A 114 4.88 -7.76 5.54
N ASP A 115 5.20 -9.02 5.29
CA ASP A 115 6.44 -9.35 4.61
C ASP A 115 6.39 -8.80 3.18
N VAL A 116 7.55 -8.48 2.60
CA VAL A 116 7.61 -7.95 1.23
C VAL A 116 7.17 -9.06 0.27
N PRO A 117 6.04 -8.88 -0.45
CA PRO A 117 5.53 -9.93 -1.32
C PRO A 117 6.41 -10.09 -2.56
N PRO A 118 6.64 -11.34 -3.02
CA PRO A 118 7.29 -11.55 -4.31
C PRO A 118 6.43 -11.00 -5.45
N PRO A 119 7.03 -10.71 -6.62
CA PRO A 119 6.27 -10.35 -7.81
C PRO A 119 5.25 -11.43 -8.16
N LEU A 120 4.03 -11.01 -8.49
CA LEU A 120 2.99 -11.86 -9.04
C LEU A 120 3.41 -12.32 -10.45
N THR A 121 3.28 -13.61 -10.68
CA THR A 121 3.65 -14.26 -11.95
C THR A 121 2.50 -14.28 -12.96
N ASP A 122 1.25 -14.22 -12.49
CA ASP A 122 0.04 -14.27 -13.30
C ASP A 122 -1.18 -13.69 -12.54
N PRO A 123 -2.33 -13.47 -13.23
CA PRO A 123 -3.55 -12.99 -12.60
C PRO A 123 -4.23 -13.96 -11.62
N GLU A 124 -3.97 -15.27 -11.70
CA GLU A 124 -4.58 -16.26 -10.79
C GLU A 124 -3.94 -16.20 -9.40
N ALA A 125 -2.63 -15.91 -9.33
CA ALA A 125 -1.94 -15.64 -8.08
C ALA A 125 -2.61 -14.52 -7.26
N LEU A 126 -3.14 -13.48 -7.93
CA LEU A 126 -3.89 -12.42 -7.26
C LEU A 126 -5.25 -12.92 -6.73
N ALA A 127 -5.94 -13.78 -7.48
CA ALA A 127 -7.21 -14.35 -7.03
C ALA A 127 -7.02 -15.26 -5.81
N ALA A 128 -5.96 -16.09 -5.82
CA ALA A 128 -5.60 -16.93 -4.68
C ALA A 128 -5.28 -16.09 -3.43
N LEU A 129 -4.55 -14.99 -3.60
CA LEU A 129 -4.25 -14.04 -2.51
C LEU A 129 -5.53 -13.47 -1.86
N LEU A 130 -6.52 -13.10 -2.68
CA LEU A 130 -7.78 -12.53 -2.18
C LEU A 130 -8.74 -13.59 -1.63
N GLY A 131 -8.68 -14.83 -2.12
CA GLY A 131 -9.51 -15.94 -1.67
C GLY A 131 -9.01 -16.66 -0.42
N GLY A 132 -7.72 -16.55 -0.10
CA GLY A 132 -7.10 -17.16 1.09
C GLY A 132 -7.29 -16.37 2.39
N ALA A 133 -7.94 -15.20 2.34
CA ALA A 133 -8.13 -14.31 3.49
C ALA A 133 -9.45 -14.53 4.25
N ALA A 134 -10.01 -15.75 4.19
CA ALA A 134 -11.27 -16.14 4.83
C ALA A 134 -11.05 -16.94 6.11
#